data_AF-A0A376TUM7-F1
#
_entry.id   AF-A0A376TUM7-F1
#
_cell.length_a   1.000
_cell.length_b   1.000
_cell.length_c   1.000
_cell.angle_alpha   90.00
_cell.angle_beta   90.00
_cell.angle_gamma   90.00
#
_symmetry.space_group_name_H-M   'P 1'
#
loop_
_entity.id
_entity.type
_entity.pdbx_description
1 polymer ?
#
loop_
_entity_poly.entity_id
_entity_poly.type
_entity_poly.pdbx_seq_one_letter_code
_entity_poly.pdbx_strand_id
1 'polypeptide(L)' 'MAVIDLSQLPAPQIVDVPDFETLLAERKAEFVALHPKDEQEAVIRTLELESEPATKLLQENAYLSCFCASALTKPRRR' A
#
# COMPACT_ATOMS: atom_id res chain seq x y z
N MET A 1 -31.16 -26.70 20.01
CA MET A 1 -30.63 -25.45 19.43
C MET A 1 -29.11 -25.58 19.44
N ALA A 2 -28.47 -25.77 18.29
CA ALA A 2 -27.02 -25.84 18.24
C ALA A 2 -26.46 -24.43 18.46
N VAL A 3 -25.75 -24.23 19.57
CA VAL A 3 -25.00 -23.01 19.83
C VAL A 3 -23.82 -23.02 18.87
N ILE A 4 -23.86 -22.17 17.85
CA ILE A 4 -22.77 -22.04 16.88
C ILE A 4 -21.64 -21.29 17.59
N ASP A 5 -20.49 -21.97 17.73
CA ASP A 5 -19.29 -21.39 18.32
C ASP A 5 -18.64 -20.42 17.33
N LEU A 6 -18.85 -19.13 17.56
CA LEU A 6 -18.31 -18.04 16.74
C LEU A 6 -16.77 -17.96 16.79
N SER A 7 -16.12 -18.64 17.75
CA SER A 7 -14.66 -18.70 17.81
C SER A 7 -14.03 -19.60 16.73
N GLN A 8 -14.83 -20.44 16.08
CA GLN A 8 -14.38 -21.30 14.96
C GLN A 8 -14.52 -20.63 13.59
N LEU A 9 -15.08 -19.43 13.53
CA LEU A 9 -15.12 -18.67 12.29
C LEU A 9 -13.73 -18.11 12.00
N PRO A 10 -13.25 -18.18 10.74
CA PRO A 10 -12.02 -17.49 10.36
C PRO A 10 -12.17 -16.00 10.68
N ALA A 11 -11.09 -15.39 11.16
CA ALA A 11 -11.09 -13.97 11.47
C ALA A 11 -11.57 -13.18 10.24
N PRO A 12 -12.54 -12.27 10.39
CA PRO A 12 -13.05 -11.52 9.26
C PRO A 12 -11.92 -10.69 8.65
N GLN A 13 -11.77 -10.78 7.33
CA GLN A 13 -10.86 -9.93 6.57
C GLN A 13 -11.49 -8.54 6.50
N ILE A 14 -11.18 -7.68 7.48
CA ILE A 14 -11.78 -6.33 7.59
C ILE A 14 -11.09 -5.34 6.63
N VAL A 15 -9.85 -5.62 6.23
CA VAL A 15 -9.03 -4.77 5.37
C VAL A 15 -8.50 -5.63 4.21
N ASP A 16 -8.81 -5.23 2.99
CA ASP A 16 -8.18 -5.78 1.80
C ASP A 16 -6.72 -5.32 1.79
N VAL A 17 -5.79 -6.28 1.72
CA VAL A 17 -4.37 -5.96 1.64
C VAL A 17 -4.11 -5.47 0.21
N PRO A 18 -3.77 -4.19 0.00
CA PRO A 18 -3.49 -3.70 -1.33
C PRO A 18 -2.21 -4.37 -1.86
N ASP A 19 -2.26 -4.76 -3.14
CA ASP A 19 -1.09 -5.25 -3.85
C ASP A 19 -0.03 -4.13 -3.92
N PHE A 20 1.24 -4.50 -3.73
CA PHE A 20 2.34 -3.54 -3.62
C PHE A 20 2.50 -2.71 -4.90
N GLU A 21 2.46 -3.36 -6.06
CA GLU A 21 2.64 -2.68 -7.35
C GLU A 21 1.48 -1.73 -7.63
N THR A 22 0.26 -2.14 -7.28
CA THR A 22 -0.94 -1.29 -7.40
C THR A 22 -0.83 -0.05 -6.52
N LEU A 23 -0.46 -0.22 -5.24
CA LEU A 23 -0.30 0.89 -4.31
C LEU A 23 0.84 1.83 -4.71
N LEU A 24 1.95 1.27 -5.21
CA LEU A 24 3.09 2.05 -5.69
C LEU A 24 2.70 2.91 -6.90
N ALA A 25 1.94 2.35 -7.86
CA ALA A 25 1.46 3.08 -9.03
C ALA A 25 0.53 4.24 -8.64
N GLU A 26 -0.40 4.01 -7.71
CA GLU A 26 -1.27 5.05 -7.16
C GLU A 26 -0.47 6.18 -6.50
N ARG A 27 0.51 5.84 -5.66
CA ARG A 27 1.37 6.81 -4.99
C ARG A 27 2.25 7.60 -5.95
N LYS A 28 2.76 6.96 -7.01
CA LYS A 28 3.49 7.65 -8.09
C LYS A 28 2.58 8.64 -8.81
N ALA A 29 1.34 8.26 -9.12
CA ALA A 29 0.38 9.15 -9.77
C ALA A 29 0.00 10.34 -8.87
N GLU A 30 -0.24 10.11 -7.57
CA GLU A 30 -0.46 11.16 -6.59
C GLU A 30 0.74 12.11 -6.50
N PHE A 31 1.96 11.56 -6.45
CA PHE A 31 3.18 12.36 -6.40
C PHE A 31 3.31 13.26 -7.64
N VAL A 32 3.08 12.73 -8.83
CA VAL A 32 3.08 13.51 -10.08
C VAL A 32 2.00 14.59 -10.06
N ALA A 33 0.81 14.28 -9.55
CA ALA A 33 -0.31 15.24 -9.50
C ALA A 33 -0.04 16.45 -8.58
N LEU A 34 0.87 16.32 -7.61
CA LEU A 34 1.31 17.43 -6.75
C LEU A 34 2.23 18.43 -7.47
N HIS A 35 2.83 18.04 -8.59
CA HIS A 35 3.70 18.92 -9.38
C HIS A 35 2.92 19.77 -10.39
N PRO A 36 3.40 21.00 -10.69
CA PRO A 36 2.86 21.81 -11.78
C PRO A 36 2.90 21.03 -13.11
N LYS A 37 1.90 21.24 -13.99
CA LYS A 37 1.76 20.50 -15.26
C LYS A 37 3.03 20.50 -16.13
N ASP A 38 3.76 21.60 -16.13
CA ASP A 38 4.97 21.78 -16.93
C ASP A 38 6.14 20.89 -16.45
N GLU A 39 6.08 20.43 -15.20
CA GLU A 39 7.10 19.57 -14.56
C GLU A 39 6.69 18.09 -14.49
N GLN A 40 5.41 17.78 -14.71
CA GLN A 40 4.86 16.42 -14.54
C GLN A 40 5.56 15.39 -15.43
N GLU A 41 5.82 15.71 -16.71
CA GLU A 41 6.54 14.80 -17.61
C GLU A 41 7.96 14.50 -17.13
N ALA A 42 8.66 15.50 -16.59
CA ALA A 42 10.00 15.31 -16.05
C ALA A 42 9.97 14.41 -14.82
N VAL A 43 9.01 14.63 -13.91
CA VAL A 43 8.83 13.81 -12.70
C VAL A 43 8.47 12.36 -13.04
N ILE A 44 7.59 12.14 -14.02
CA ILE A 44 7.24 10.78 -14.49
C ILE A 44 8.51 10.05 -14.96
N ARG A 45 9.32 10.68 -15.81
CA ARG A 45 10.59 10.09 -16.30
C ARG A 45 11.57 9.79 -15.17
N THR A 46 11.65 10.65 -14.16
CA THR A 46 12.48 10.40 -12.97
C THR A 46 11.95 9.21 -12.16
N LEU A 47 10.64 9.08 -12.00
CA LEU A 47 10.00 7.98 -11.24
C LEU A 47 10.05 6.61 -11.94
N GLU A 48 10.38 6.57 -13.24
CA GLU A 48 10.69 5.34 -13.98
C GLU A 48 12.07 4.78 -13.63
N LEU A 49 12.99 5.63 -13.17
CA LEU A 49 14.34 5.23 -12.78
C LEU A 49 14.34 4.72 -11.33
N GLU A 50 14.66 3.44 -11.14
CA GLU A 50 14.77 2.83 -9.82
C GLU A 50 15.96 3.33 -9.00
N SER A 51 16.98 3.91 -9.67
CA SER A 51 18.14 4.50 -8.99
C SER A 51 17.78 5.76 -8.22
N GLU A 52 16.70 6.44 -8.62
CA GLU A 52 16.32 7.75 -8.10
C GLU A 52 15.83 7.66 -6.65
N PRO A 53 16.24 8.61 -5.80
CA PRO A 53 15.89 8.58 -4.38
C PRO A 53 14.38 8.72 -4.16
N ALA A 54 13.69 9.51 -4.99
CA ALA A 54 12.23 9.68 -4.91
C ALA A 54 11.50 8.33 -5.12
N THR A 55 11.93 7.55 -6.12
CA THR A 55 11.35 6.22 -6.41
C THR A 55 11.52 5.28 -5.22
N LYS A 56 12.70 5.27 -4.59
CA LYS A 56 12.99 4.43 -3.42
C LYS A 56 12.16 4.82 -2.19
N LEU A 57 11.98 6.11 -1.94
CA LEU A 57 11.14 6.59 -0.83
C LEU A 57 9.67 6.19 -1.02
N LEU A 58 9.16 6.26 -2.25
CA LEU A 58 7.79 5.80 -2.56
C LEU A 58 7.64 4.28 -2.40
N GLN A 59 8.66 3.50 -2.80
CA GLN A 59 8.70 2.06 -2.57
C GLN A 59 8.71 1.70 -1.06
N GLU A 60 9.53 2.38 -0.26
CA GLU A 60 9.56 2.17 1.20
C GLU A 60 8.19 2.47 1.81
N ASN A 61 7.55 3.59 1.42
CA ASN A 61 6.24 3.96 1.93
C ASN A 61 5.15 2.94 1.55
N ALA A 62 5.14 2.48 0.30
CA ALA A 62 4.23 1.42 -0.16
C ALA A 62 4.44 0.13 0.63
N TYR A 63 5.69 -0.26 0.89
CA TYR A 63 6.02 -1.44 1.68
C TYR A 63 5.52 -1.34 3.12
N LEU A 64 5.78 -0.21 3.79
CA LEU A 64 5.30 0.02 5.16
C LEU A 64 3.77 0.04 5.24
N SER A 65 3.10 0.58 4.22
CA SER A 65 1.64 0.61 4.13
C SER A 65 1.05 -0.79 3.97
N CYS A 66 1.60 -1.61 3.06
CA CYS A 66 1.22 -3.03 2.92
C CYS A 66 1.46 -3.81 4.22
N PHE A 67 2.62 -3.59 4.86
CA PHE A 67 2.94 -4.22 6.14
C PHE A 67 1.94 -3.81 7.23
N CYS A 68 1.64 -2.52 7.36
CA CYS A 68 0.67 -2.01 8.32
C CYS A 68 -0.72 -2.61 8.11
N ALA A 69 -1.21 -2.65 6.86
CA ALA A 69 -2.47 -3.29 6.50
C ALA A 69 -2.48 -4.78 6.89
N SER A 70 -1.38 -5.50 6.65
CA SER A 70 -1.25 -6.91 7.05
C SER A 70 -1.19 -7.11 8.57
N ALA A 71 -0.68 -6.13 9.32
CA ALA A 71 -0.62 -6.19 10.78
C ALA A 71 -1.99 -5.94 11.42
N LEU A 72 -2.84 -5.13 10.80
CA LEU A 72 -4.21 -4.86 11.26
C LEU A 72 -5.16 -6.05 11.04
N THR A 73 -4.86 -6.92 10.08
CA THR A 73 -5.66 -8.12 9.78
C THR A 73 -5.26 -9.34 10.61
N LYS A 74 -4.05 -9.36 11.21
CA LYS A 74 -3.64 -10.47 12.08
C LYS A 74 -4.21 -10.31 13.49
N PRO A 75 -4.83 -11.36 14.06
CA PRO A 75 -5.25 -11.32 15.45
C PRO A 75 -4.01 -11.12 16.33
N ARG A 76 -4.01 -10.07 17.16
CA ARG A 76 -2.99 -9.86 18.20
C ARG A 76 -2.97 -11.11 19.08
N ARG A 77 -1.95 -11.96 18.93
CA ARG A 77 -1.68 -13.05 19.88
C ARG A 77 -1.48 -12.40 21.25
N ARG A 78 -2.44 -12.62 22.15
CA ARG A 78 -2.29 -12.36 23.58
C ARG A 78 -1.48 -13.48 24.20
#